data_AF-A0A2G5EKB7-F1
#
_entry.id   AF-A0A2G5EKB7-F1
#
_cell.length_a   1.000
_cell.length_b   1.000
_cell.length_c   1.000
_cell.angle_alpha   90.00
_cell.angle_beta   90.00
_cell.angle_gamma   90.00
#
_symmetry.space_group_name_H-M   'P 1'
#
loop_
_entity.id
_entity.type
_entity.pdbx_description
1 polymer ?
#
loop_
_entity_poly.entity_id
_entity_poly.type
_entity_poly.pdbx_seq_one_letter_code
_entity_poly.pdbx_strand_id
1 'polypeptide(L)'
;MGASSSTEKISAEQHELETLATSTGSLPSLQKAFEKLADPQTKSIPLKSLQKCFCFNFREPISQASHMPENFPKLLSNLGTSIVDLFFITDKEGVDWIQFLRGYIKCCGRMPTSALINILCKLYAATSSKAGFPLKVEFESDDIDCKISGYFTSRDVLMFLPICWIMSQSSRMLKLSQGQAKIEMPDTNHLLLSAVTSCAEDVKGLNVWDCSISDMEVQLPAQKFHMWVLSTVPTLAHCFTQYVHARIRRLAISEDNLEHSNLPISDICFTESPSKHLLTCGRAWAISLTLRSTISEEVLNTCITGNADGTNHNLLYSSSIHGRGLNRFWSNIEGYHGPLLILVSASSGNIDESNSTVDRWVIGVLTEQGFENKDQFYGSSGYLYALSPIFHVFSPHGM
;
A
#
# COMPACT_ATOMS: atom_id res chain seq x y z
N MET A 1 62.29 9.94 10.05
CA MET A 1 61.33 8.97 10.59
C MET A 1 59.99 9.22 9.94
N GLY A 2 59.58 8.33 9.05
CA GLY A 2 58.32 8.44 8.32
C GLY A 2 57.20 7.75 9.09
N ALA A 3 56.04 8.39 9.12
CA ALA A 3 54.76 7.75 9.37
C ALA A 3 53.77 8.39 8.40
N SER A 4 53.70 7.85 7.18
CA SER A 4 52.64 8.17 6.24
C SER A 4 51.43 7.33 6.65
N SER A 5 50.48 7.96 7.32
CA SER A 5 49.17 7.40 7.62
C SER A 5 48.43 7.22 6.29
N SER A 6 48.37 5.98 5.80
CA SER A 6 47.50 5.61 4.68
C SER A 6 46.05 5.68 5.15
N THR A 7 45.39 6.80 4.91
CA THR A 7 43.92 6.84 4.91
C THR A 7 43.45 5.95 3.76
N GLU A 8 42.74 4.86 4.09
CA GLU A 8 42.02 4.04 3.10
C GLU A 8 41.15 4.98 2.26
N LYS A 9 41.47 5.11 0.97
CA LYS A 9 40.65 5.88 0.04
C LYS A 9 39.34 5.13 -0.17
N ILE A 10 38.26 5.66 0.40
CA ILE A 10 36.89 5.23 0.10
C ILE A 10 36.71 5.28 -1.42
N SER A 11 36.15 4.21 -2.00
CA SER A 11 35.91 4.17 -3.45
C SER A 11 34.92 5.27 -3.87
N ALA A 12 35.08 5.81 -5.08
CA ALA A 12 34.18 6.85 -5.59
C ALA A 12 32.71 6.40 -5.59
N GLU A 13 32.47 5.12 -5.91
CA GLU A 13 31.15 4.50 -5.87
C GLU A 13 30.56 4.45 -4.45
N GLN A 14 31.35 4.02 -3.46
CA GLN A 14 30.87 3.99 -2.07
C GLN A 14 30.49 5.40 -1.59
N HIS A 15 31.32 6.40 -1.89
CA HIS A 15 31.04 7.78 -1.53
C HIS A 15 29.74 8.31 -2.16
N GLU A 16 29.48 7.97 -3.43
CA GLU A 16 28.25 8.34 -4.13
C GLU A 16 27.01 7.70 -3.46
N LEU A 17 27.06 6.39 -3.20
CA LEU A 17 25.96 5.67 -2.55
C LEU A 17 25.70 6.18 -1.12
N GLU A 18 26.75 6.49 -0.36
CA GLU A 18 26.62 7.08 0.98
C GLU A 18 26.03 8.50 0.91
N THR A 19 26.39 9.29 -0.10
CA THR A 19 25.82 10.62 -0.33
C THR A 19 24.32 10.53 -0.64
N LEU A 20 23.92 9.58 -1.50
CA LEU A 20 22.52 9.33 -1.81
C LEU A 20 21.73 8.87 -0.58
N ALA A 21 22.28 7.94 0.21
CA ALA A 21 21.68 7.48 1.46
C ALA A 21 21.59 8.60 2.52
N THR A 22 22.56 9.51 2.54
CA THR A 22 22.57 10.69 3.43
C THR A 22 21.47 11.68 3.02
N SER A 23 21.25 11.90 1.72
CA SER A 23 20.21 12.81 1.20
C SER A 23 18.78 12.39 1.59
N THR A 24 18.57 11.12 1.97
CA THR A 24 17.31 10.57 2.46
C THR A 24 17.27 10.40 3.98
N GLY A 25 18.31 10.85 4.69
CA GLY A 25 18.44 10.70 6.15
C GLY A 25 18.58 9.25 6.62
N SER A 26 18.83 8.31 5.71
CA SER A 26 18.79 6.87 5.99
C SER A 26 20.16 6.30 6.38
N LEU A 27 21.26 6.98 6.05
CA LEU A 27 22.63 6.46 6.22
C LEU A 27 22.93 5.93 7.64
N PRO A 28 22.62 6.65 8.75
CA PRO A 28 22.91 6.15 10.10
C PRO A 28 22.14 4.86 10.43
N SER A 29 20.89 4.75 9.96
CA SER A 29 20.09 3.54 10.17
C SER A 29 20.62 2.37 9.34
N LEU A 30 21.10 2.64 8.12
CA LEU A 30 21.68 1.63 7.24
C LEU A 30 22.98 1.07 7.80
N GLN A 31 23.88 1.94 8.29
CA GLN A 31 25.13 1.52 8.92
C GLN A 31 24.85 0.58 10.10
N LYS A 32 23.96 0.99 11.00
CA LYS A 32 23.60 0.18 12.17
C LYS A 32 22.89 -1.13 11.80
N ALA A 33 22.03 -1.13 10.78
CA ALA A 33 21.40 -2.35 10.29
C ALA A 33 22.43 -3.30 9.67
N PHE A 34 23.40 -2.77 8.91
CA PHE A 34 24.48 -3.54 8.31
C PHE A 34 25.37 -4.17 9.39
N GLU A 35 25.81 -3.39 10.38
CA GLU A 35 26.62 -3.88 11.50
C GLU A 35 25.94 -5.03 12.26
N LYS A 36 24.62 -5.00 12.43
CA LYS A 36 23.87 -6.08 13.09
C LYS A 36 23.70 -7.33 12.24
N LEU A 37 23.58 -7.17 10.92
CA LEU A 37 23.34 -8.28 10.01
C LEU A 37 24.62 -8.93 9.49
N ALA A 38 25.71 -8.16 9.44
CA ALA A 38 26.98 -8.60 8.89
C ALA A 38 27.65 -9.62 9.82
N ASP A 39 28.19 -10.66 9.22
CA ASP A 39 29.04 -11.61 9.93
C ASP A 39 30.38 -10.93 10.29
N PRO A 40 30.82 -10.96 11.57
CA PRO A 40 32.04 -10.27 12.00
C PRO A 40 33.33 -10.75 11.32
N GLN A 41 33.36 -11.98 10.82
CA GLN A 41 34.54 -12.57 10.17
C GLN A 41 34.59 -12.20 8.69
N THR A 42 33.45 -12.29 7.99
CA THR A 42 33.39 -12.01 6.54
C THR A 42 33.14 -10.55 6.20
N LYS A 43 32.70 -9.74 7.18
CA LYS A 43 32.23 -8.35 7.00
C LYS A 43 31.14 -8.22 5.92
N SER A 44 30.37 -9.28 5.72
CA SER A 44 29.28 -9.35 4.73
C SER A 44 28.02 -9.89 5.38
N ILE A 45 26.86 -9.47 4.88
CA ILE A 45 25.57 -9.98 5.35
C ILE A 45 25.30 -11.34 4.69
N PRO A 46 25.10 -12.43 5.46
CA PRO A 46 24.68 -13.70 4.89
C PRO A 46 23.30 -13.57 4.22
N LEU A 47 23.15 -14.11 3.01
CA LEU A 47 21.91 -13.99 2.22
C LEU A 47 20.67 -14.44 3.00
N LYS A 48 20.75 -15.57 3.71
CA LYS A 48 19.64 -16.09 4.51
C LYS A 48 19.21 -15.12 5.64
N SER A 49 20.15 -14.38 6.22
CA SER A 49 19.85 -13.38 7.25
C SER A 49 19.10 -12.19 6.66
N LEU A 50 19.53 -11.71 5.49
CA LEU A 50 18.85 -10.62 4.79
C LEU A 50 17.46 -11.03 4.29
N GLN A 51 17.32 -12.26 3.76
CA GLN A 51 16.03 -12.81 3.33
C GLN A 51 15.04 -12.86 4.50
N LYS A 52 15.48 -13.35 5.67
CA LYS A 52 14.66 -13.37 6.90
C LYS A 52 14.16 -11.99 7.31
N CYS A 53 14.96 -10.93 7.10
CA CYS A 53 14.54 -9.55 7.38
C CYS A 53 13.27 -9.16 6.59
N PHE A 54 13.20 -9.59 5.33
CA PHE A 54 12.10 -9.32 4.41
C PHE A 54 11.04 -10.44 4.34
N CYS A 55 11.13 -11.47 5.19
CA CYS A 55 10.09 -12.49 5.26
C CYS A 55 8.90 -11.99 6.09
N PHE A 56 7.71 -12.47 5.72
CA PHE A 56 6.51 -12.36 6.54
C PHE A 56 6.32 -13.64 7.33
N ASN A 57 6.22 -13.52 8.66
CA ASN A 57 5.93 -14.64 9.55
C ASN A 57 4.47 -14.48 10.04
N PHE A 58 3.50 -15.02 9.29
CA PHE A 58 2.10 -15.10 9.73
C PHE A 58 1.72 -16.53 10.09
N ARG A 59 0.90 -16.69 11.12
CA ARG A 59 -0.09 -17.77 11.16
C ARG A 59 -1.32 -17.23 10.43
N GLU A 60 -1.54 -17.72 9.21
CA GLU A 60 -2.70 -17.53 8.33
C GLU A 60 -3.42 -16.15 8.35
N PRO A 61 -3.41 -15.37 7.25
CA PRO A 61 -4.18 -14.14 7.17
C PRO A 61 -5.68 -14.43 7.29
N ILE A 62 -6.38 -13.69 8.15
CA ILE A 62 -7.84 -13.77 8.24
C ILE A 62 -8.38 -12.84 7.16
N SER A 63 -8.86 -13.44 6.07
CA SER A 63 -9.41 -12.69 4.95
C SER A 63 -10.90 -12.43 5.19
N GLN A 64 -11.36 -11.18 5.10
CA GLN A 64 -12.79 -10.88 4.91
C GLN A 64 -13.24 -11.22 3.48
N ALA A 65 -12.30 -11.24 2.53
CA ALA A 65 -12.60 -11.64 1.16
C ALA A 65 -12.76 -13.16 1.10
N SER A 66 -13.95 -13.60 0.71
CA SER A 66 -14.35 -15.01 0.59
C SER A 66 -13.65 -15.78 -0.55
N HIS A 67 -12.73 -15.16 -1.30
CA HIS A 67 -12.16 -15.73 -2.53
C HIS A 67 -10.65 -15.45 -2.72
N MET A 68 -9.83 -15.57 -1.67
CA MET A 68 -8.37 -15.49 -1.86
C MET A 68 -7.86 -16.75 -2.57
N PRO A 69 -7.09 -16.65 -3.66
CA PRO A 69 -6.54 -17.82 -4.33
C PRO A 69 -5.64 -18.68 -3.42
N GLU A 70 -5.74 -20.01 -3.52
CA GLU A 70 -4.98 -20.97 -2.68
C GLU A 70 -3.45 -20.78 -2.75
N ASN A 71 -2.95 -20.22 -3.85
CA ASN A 71 -1.52 -19.99 -4.07
C ASN A 71 -0.99 -18.72 -3.38
N PHE A 72 -1.86 -17.89 -2.79
CA PHE A 72 -1.47 -16.63 -2.15
C PHE A 72 -0.48 -16.78 -0.98
N PRO A 73 -0.62 -17.74 -0.03
CA PRO A 73 0.36 -17.93 1.04
C PRO A 73 1.76 -18.30 0.52
N LYS A 74 1.81 -19.12 -0.54
CA LYS A 74 3.07 -19.50 -1.19
C LYS A 74 3.73 -18.29 -1.85
N LEU A 75 2.94 -17.38 -2.42
CA LEU A 75 3.43 -16.11 -2.94
C LEU A 75 4.10 -15.27 -1.85
N LEU A 76 3.41 -15.07 -0.72
CA LEU A 76 3.93 -14.30 0.40
C LEU A 76 5.22 -14.88 0.98
N SER A 77 5.33 -16.21 1.07
CA SER A 77 6.56 -16.86 1.57
C SER A 77 7.80 -16.60 0.70
N ASN A 78 7.60 -16.28 -0.58
CA ASN A 78 8.68 -16.01 -1.53
C ASN A 78 9.00 -14.51 -1.69
N LEU A 79 8.24 -13.62 -1.05
CA LEU A 79 8.43 -12.18 -1.21
C LEU A 79 9.80 -11.73 -0.71
N GLY A 80 10.19 -12.15 0.50
CA GLY A 80 11.48 -11.77 1.07
C GLY A 80 12.68 -12.26 0.27
N THR A 81 12.62 -13.49 -0.25
CA THR A 81 13.67 -14.03 -1.11
C THR A 81 13.72 -13.32 -2.46
N SER A 82 12.58 -12.90 -3.02
CA SER A 82 12.52 -12.16 -4.28
C SER A 82 13.08 -10.75 -4.16
N ILE A 83 12.86 -10.07 -3.03
CA ILE A 83 13.47 -8.76 -2.74
C ILE A 83 14.99 -8.86 -2.73
N VAL A 84 15.54 -9.84 -2.01
CA VAL A 84 16.99 -10.01 -1.92
C VAL A 84 17.60 -10.30 -3.29
N ASP A 85 17.03 -11.25 -4.03
CA ASP A 85 17.58 -11.68 -5.31
C ASP A 85 17.52 -10.58 -6.37
N LEU A 86 16.47 -9.76 -6.39
CA LEU A 86 16.34 -8.68 -7.38
C LEU A 86 17.21 -7.46 -7.07
N PHE A 87 17.36 -7.10 -5.80
CA PHE A 87 17.92 -5.79 -5.44
C PHE A 87 19.29 -5.86 -4.79
N PHE A 88 19.62 -6.94 -4.09
CA PHE A 88 20.81 -7.03 -3.23
C PHE A 88 21.88 -8.02 -3.71
N ILE A 89 21.56 -8.94 -4.63
CA ILE A 89 22.51 -9.94 -5.12
C ILE A 89 23.20 -9.47 -6.42
N THR A 90 24.53 -9.60 -6.46
CA THR A 90 25.35 -9.40 -7.68
C THR A 90 26.54 -10.39 -7.71
N ASP A 91 26.32 -11.68 -7.48
CA ASP A 91 27.29 -12.79 -7.75
C ASP A 91 28.16 -13.34 -6.58
N LYS A 92 27.98 -12.92 -5.32
CA LYS A 92 28.73 -13.45 -4.14
C LYS A 92 27.83 -14.13 -3.09
N GLU A 93 28.41 -15.00 -2.25
CA GLU A 93 27.71 -15.73 -1.16
C GLU A 93 27.13 -14.83 -0.05
N GLY A 94 27.47 -13.55 -0.04
CA GLY A 94 26.99 -12.55 0.92
C GLY A 94 26.93 -11.15 0.32
N VAL A 95 26.28 -10.23 1.04
CA VAL A 95 26.07 -8.84 0.62
C VAL A 95 27.03 -7.94 1.37
N ASP A 96 27.99 -7.33 0.66
CA ASP A 96 28.89 -6.32 1.23
C ASP A 96 28.20 -4.95 1.39
N TRP A 97 28.91 -3.98 2.01
CA TRP A 97 28.34 -2.67 2.30
C TRP A 97 27.88 -1.92 1.03
N ILE A 98 28.66 -2.00 -0.05
CA ILE A 98 28.35 -1.33 -1.32
C ILE A 98 27.11 -1.96 -1.95
N GLN A 99 27.04 -3.29 -2.00
CA GLN A 99 25.88 -4.01 -2.50
C GLN A 99 24.62 -3.75 -1.66
N PHE A 100 24.77 -3.67 -0.34
CA PHE A 100 23.67 -3.36 0.57
C PHE A 100 23.10 -1.95 0.33
N LEU A 101 23.98 -0.94 0.23
CA LEU A 101 23.57 0.42 -0.09
C LEU A 101 22.93 0.51 -1.48
N ARG A 102 23.53 -0.13 -2.49
CA ARG A 102 23.01 -0.14 -3.85
C ARG A 102 21.61 -0.76 -3.91
N GLY A 103 21.40 -1.89 -3.24
CA GLY A 103 20.09 -2.53 -3.15
C GLY A 103 19.06 -1.66 -2.42
N TYR A 104 19.44 -1.04 -1.30
CA TYR A 104 18.57 -0.11 -0.60
C TYR A 104 18.17 1.08 -1.48
N ILE A 105 19.11 1.70 -2.19
CA ILE A 105 18.84 2.83 -3.09
C ILE A 105 17.95 2.40 -4.26
N LYS A 106 18.10 1.17 -4.78
CA LYS A 106 17.17 0.63 -5.79
C LYS A 106 15.73 0.51 -5.25
N CYS A 107 15.53 0.19 -3.98
CA CYS A 107 14.19 0.05 -3.40
C CYS A 107 13.59 1.36 -2.86
N CYS A 108 14.44 2.25 -2.34
CA CYS A 108 14.04 3.38 -1.50
C CYS A 108 14.59 4.74 -1.97
N GLY A 109 15.36 4.75 -3.06
CA GLY A 109 15.88 5.98 -3.66
C GLY A 109 14.76 6.86 -4.23
N ARG A 110 15.08 8.13 -4.48
CA ARG A 110 14.14 9.04 -5.17
C ARG A 110 14.05 8.64 -6.63
N MET A 111 12.87 8.19 -7.05
CA MET A 111 12.61 7.74 -8.42
C MET A 111 11.27 8.27 -8.93
N PRO A 112 11.08 8.42 -10.25
CA PRO A 112 9.77 8.67 -10.83
C PRO A 112 8.75 7.60 -10.41
N THR A 113 7.47 7.97 -10.27
CA THR A 113 6.42 7.03 -9.88
C THR A 113 6.29 5.86 -10.88
N SER A 114 6.48 6.12 -12.17
CA SER A 114 6.48 5.09 -13.23
C SER A 114 7.56 4.02 -13.02
N ALA A 115 8.77 4.46 -12.68
CA ALA A 115 9.91 3.61 -12.33
C ALA A 115 9.61 2.73 -11.12
N LEU A 116 9.01 3.32 -10.07
CA LEU A 116 8.67 2.58 -8.87
C LEU A 116 7.58 1.53 -9.12
N ILE A 117 6.61 1.83 -10.00
CA ILE A 117 5.60 0.86 -10.43
C ILE A 117 6.27 -0.30 -11.18
N ASN A 118 7.23 -0.03 -12.08
CA ASN A 118 7.98 -1.09 -12.77
C ASN A 118 8.72 -2.00 -11.78
N ILE A 119 9.39 -1.43 -10.78
CA ILE A 119 10.05 -2.17 -9.71
C ILE A 119 9.06 -3.08 -8.97
N LEU A 120 7.88 -2.55 -8.61
CA LEU A 120 6.84 -3.33 -7.95
C LEU A 120 6.33 -4.48 -8.84
N CYS A 121 6.11 -4.23 -10.14
CA CYS A 121 5.73 -5.26 -11.10
C CYS A 121 6.81 -6.33 -11.27
N LYS A 122 8.10 -5.95 -11.37
CA LYS A 122 9.24 -6.87 -11.42
C LYS A 122 9.31 -7.75 -10.17
N LEU A 123 9.12 -7.14 -8.99
CA LEU A 123 9.06 -7.87 -7.72
C LEU A 123 7.93 -8.89 -7.72
N TYR A 124 6.74 -8.49 -8.14
CA TYR A 124 5.58 -9.39 -8.19
C TYR A 124 5.79 -10.54 -9.18
N ALA A 125 6.35 -10.27 -10.36
CA ALA A 125 6.67 -11.29 -11.36
C ALA A 125 7.71 -12.30 -10.85
N ALA A 126 8.80 -11.83 -10.23
CA ALA A 126 9.82 -12.70 -9.65
C ALA A 126 9.26 -13.55 -8.49
N THR A 127 8.42 -12.94 -7.64
CA THR A 127 7.77 -13.64 -6.52
C THR A 127 6.82 -14.73 -7.03
N SER A 128 6.05 -14.44 -8.08
CA SER A 128 5.10 -15.38 -8.70
C SER A 128 5.82 -16.54 -9.39
N SER A 129 6.92 -16.25 -10.10
CA SER A 129 7.78 -17.27 -10.71
C SER A 129 8.33 -18.25 -9.67
N LYS A 130 8.88 -17.75 -8.55
CA LYS A 130 9.35 -18.59 -7.43
C LYS A 130 8.23 -19.38 -6.75
N ALA A 131 7.03 -18.82 -6.71
CA ALA A 131 5.86 -19.50 -6.17
C ALA A 131 5.29 -20.56 -7.13
N GLY A 132 5.82 -20.67 -8.36
CA GLY A 132 5.49 -21.71 -9.33
C GLY A 132 4.36 -21.35 -10.29
N PHE A 133 4.02 -20.06 -10.40
CA PHE A 133 3.03 -19.56 -11.36
C PHE A 133 3.60 -18.31 -12.05
N PRO A 134 4.51 -18.48 -13.02
CA PRO A 134 5.11 -17.35 -13.72
C PRO A 134 4.04 -16.54 -14.46
N LEU A 135 4.15 -15.22 -14.34
CA LEU A 135 3.27 -14.29 -15.03
C LEU A 135 3.65 -14.19 -16.51
N LYS A 136 2.69 -13.82 -17.35
CA LYS A 136 2.90 -13.57 -18.78
C LYS A 136 3.23 -12.11 -19.05
N VAL A 137 4.16 -11.57 -18.27
CA VAL A 137 4.68 -10.21 -18.42
C VAL A 137 6.17 -10.25 -18.73
N GLU A 138 6.62 -9.34 -19.56
CA GLU A 138 8.01 -9.23 -20.00
C GLU A 138 8.51 -7.80 -19.77
N PHE A 139 9.81 -7.69 -19.50
CA PHE A 139 10.49 -6.42 -19.27
C PHE A 139 11.61 -6.29 -20.29
N GLU A 140 11.65 -5.16 -21.00
CA GLU A 140 12.60 -4.93 -22.10
C GLU A 140 14.07 -4.94 -21.63
N SER A 141 14.33 -4.47 -20.41
CA SER A 141 15.65 -4.47 -19.80
C SER A 141 15.59 -4.58 -18.28
N ASP A 142 16.75 -4.82 -17.67
CA ASP A 142 16.90 -4.79 -16.21
C ASP A 142 16.85 -3.37 -15.62
N ASP A 143 16.84 -2.33 -16.47
CA ASP A 143 16.75 -0.95 -16.03
C ASP A 143 15.41 -0.65 -15.35
N ILE A 144 15.42 0.39 -14.51
CA ILE A 144 14.27 0.77 -13.69
C ILE A 144 13.14 1.37 -14.55
N ASP A 145 13.50 2.09 -15.62
CA ASP A 145 12.57 2.73 -16.57
C ASP A 145 12.26 1.88 -17.81
N CYS A 146 12.34 0.55 -17.69
CA CYS A 146 12.08 -0.35 -18.82
C CYS A 146 10.60 -0.39 -19.23
N LYS A 147 10.34 -0.68 -20.50
CA LYS A 147 8.99 -0.96 -20.97
C LYS A 147 8.50 -2.32 -20.45
N ILE A 148 7.23 -2.37 -20.06
CA ILE A 148 6.53 -3.60 -19.68
C ILE A 148 5.59 -4.04 -20.81
N SER A 149 5.65 -5.32 -21.17
CA SER A 149 4.80 -5.97 -22.19
C SER A 149 4.11 -7.22 -21.63
N GLY A 150 3.24 -7.83 -22.43
CA GLY A 150 2.42 -8.97 -22.02
C GLY A 150 1.15 -8.55 -21.27
N TYR A 151 0.68 -9.38 -20.36
CA TYR A 151 -0.58 -9.15 -19.63
C TYR A 151 -0.57 -9.73 -18.22
N PHE A 152 -1.32 -9.06 -17.35
CA PHE A 152 -1.79 -9.61 -16.08
C PHE A 152 -3.19 -10.20 -16.30
N THR A 153 -3.55 -11.21 -15.54
CA THR A 153 -4.95 -11.64 -15.40
C THR A 153 -5.62 -10.90 -14.24
N SER A 154 -6.95 -10.83 -14.23
CA SER A 154 -7.73 -10.37 -13.07
C SER A 154 -7.36 -11.12 -11.78
N ARG A 155 -7.05 -12.42 -11.88
CA ARG A 155 -6.54 -13.23 -10.76
C ARG A 155 -5.18 -12.76 -10.26
N ASP A 156 -4.29 -12.34 -11.17
CA ASP A 156 -3.00 -11.75 -10.79
C ASP A 156 -3.21 -10.43 -10.04
N VAL A 157 -4.09 -9.56 -10.53
CA VAL A 157 -4.43 -8.30 -9.85
C VAL A 157 -5.07 -8.53 -8.47
N LEU A 158 -5.94 -9.55 -8.36
CA LEU A 158 -6.56 -9.97 -7.10
C LEU A 158 -5.52 -10.39 -6.05
N MET A 159 -4.36 -10.95 -6.44
CA MET A 159 -3.27 -11.27 -5.51
C MET A 159 -2.28 -10.10 -5.33
N PHE A 160 -2.10 -9.28 -6.36
CA PHE A 160 -1.19 -8.12 -6.36
C PHE A 160 -1.61 -7.07 -5.32
N LEU A 161 -2.89 -6.71 -5.26
CA LEU A 161 -3.41 -5.71 -4.34
C LEU A 161 -3.22 -6.12 -2.87
N PRO A 162 -3.60 -7.32 -2.41
CA PRO A 162 -3.34 -7.78 -1.04
C PRO A 162 -1.85 -7.81 -0.66
N ILE A 163 -0.93 -8.12 -1.57
CA ILE A 163 0.52 -8.02 -1.28
C ILE A 163 0.89 -6.57 -0.95
N CYS A 164 0.42 -5.62 -1.76
CA CYS A 164 0.67 -4.20 -1.54
C CYS A 164 0.08 -3.74 -0.19
N TRP A 165 -1.13 -4.20 0.15
CA TRP A 165 -1.73 -3.98 1.46
C TRP A 165 -0.86 -4.53 2.61
N ILE A 166 -0.42 -5.79 2.52
CA ILE A 166 0.43 -6.40 3.55
C ILE A 166 1.76 -5.65 3.70
N MET A 167 2.34 -5.19 2.60
CA MET A 167 3.55 -4.37 2.61
C MET A 167 3.32 -3.02 3.30
N SER A 168 2.22 -2.32 3.02
CA SER A 168 1.90 -1.04 3.66
C SER A 168 1.65 -1.19 5.17
N GLN A 169 0.95 -2.25 5.58
CA GLN A 169 0.67 -2.52 6.99
C GLN A 169 1.90 -2.95 7.78
N SER A 170 2.91 -3.51 7.13
CA SER A 170 4.11 -4.01 7.81
C SER A 170 4.75 -2.99 8.75
N SER A 171 4.84 -1.71 8.34
CA SER A 171 5.44 -0.62 9.12
C SER A 171 4.66 -0.33 10.41
N ARG A 172 3.34 -0.52 10.38
CA ARG A 172 2.41 -0.32 11.49
C ARG A 172 2.43 -1.51 12.45
N MET A 173 2.55 -2.72 11.91
CA MET A 173 2.66 -3.95 12.71
C MET A 173 3.95 -4.05 13.53
N LEU A 174 5.03 -3.39 13.10
CA LEU A 174 6.28 -3.33 13.87
C LEU A 174 6.09 -2.70 15.26
N LYS A 175 5.10 -1.82 15.43
CA LYS A 175 4.75 -1.18 16.72
C LYS A 175 3.98 -2.10 17.67
N LEU A 176 3.41 -3.20 17.19
CA LEU A 176 2.50 -4.08 17.93
C LEU A 176 3.18 -5.37 18.42
N SER A 177 4.51 -5.42 18.36
CA SER A 177 5.29 -6.66 18.55
C SER A 177 5.45 -7.11 20.01
N GLN A 178 4.32 -7.41 20.65
CA GLN A 178 4.23 -8.41 21.73
C GLN A 178 3.06 -9.40 21.57
N GLY A 179 2.29 -9.34 20.48
CA GLY A 179 1.13 -10.23 20.26
C GLY A 179 0.99 -10.75 18.83
N GLN A 180 0.27 -11.86 18.69
CA GLN A 180 -0.11 -12.50 17.42
C GLN A 180 -1.04 -11.58 16.62
N ALA A 181 -0.50 -10.58 15.94
CA ALA A 181 -1.30 -9.65 15.16
C ALA A 181 -1.91 -10.34 13.93
N LYS A 182 -3.23 -10.51 13.95
CA LYS A 182 -4.04 -10.94 12.80
C LYS A 182 -4.13 -9.77 11.82
N ILE A 183 -3.65 -9.94 10.59
CA ILE A 183 -3.96 -8.96 9.53
C ILE A 183 -5.31 -9.35 8.94
N GLU A 184 -6.25 -8.41 8.99
CA GLU A 184 -7.48 -8.49 8.22
C GLU A 184 -7.24 -7.94 6.80
N MET A 185 -7.64 -8.71 5.78
CA MET A 185 -7.55 -8.26 4.39
C MET A 185 -8.75 -7.38 4.06
N PRO A 186 -8.56 -6.13 3.58
CA PRO A 186 -9.65 -5.30 3.14
C PRO A 186 -10.30 -5.89 1.88
N ASP A 187 -11.59 -5.64 1.70
CA ASP A 187 -12.25 -5.89 0.41
C ASP A 187 -11.70 -4.92 -0.66
N THR A 188 -11.00 -5.46 -1.65
CA THR A 188 -10.40 -4.71 -2.76
C THR A 188 -11.18 -4.85 -4.07
N ASN A 189 -12.40 -5.39 -4.06
CA ASN A 189 -13.17 -5.66 -5.27
C ASN A 189 -13.42 -4.41 -6.11
N HIS A 190 -13.68 -3.27 -5.47
CA HIS A 190 -13.86 -1.98 -6.16
C HIS A 190 -12.62 -1.51 -6.93
N LEU A 191 -11.41 -1.82 -6.42
CA LEU A 191 -10.14 -1.55 -7.11
C LEU A 191 -9.89 -2.57 -8.24
N LEU A 192 -10.18 -3.85 -8.01
CA LEU A 192 -10.08 -4.88 -9.04
C LEU A 192 -11.00 -4.57 -10.23
N LEU A 193 -12.26 -4.24 -9.95
CA LEU A 193 -13.25 -3.78 -10.93
C LEU A 193 -12.75 -2.55 -11.71
N SER A 194 -12.16 -1.57 -11.02
CA SER A 194 -11.55 -0.40 -11.64
C SER A 194 -10.44 -0.77 -12.61
N ALA A 195 -9.52 -1.65 -12.20
CA ALA A 195 -8.42 -2.10 -13.07
C ALA A 195 -8.96 -2.86 -14.30
N VAL A 196 -9.88 -3.80 -14.10
CA VAL A 196 -10.47 -4.60 -15.18
C VAL A 196 -11.19 -3.70 -16.19
N THR A 197 -12.09 -2.83 -15.72
CA THR A 197 -12.86 -1.94 -16.60
C THR A 197 -12.00 -0.89 -17.32
N SER A 198 -10.89 -0.46 -16.72
CA SER A 198 -9.97 0.50 -17.36
C SER A 198 -9.01 -0.15 -18.35
N CYS A 199 -8.62 -1.41 -18.14
CA CYS A 199 -7.53 -2.03 -18.87
C CYS A 199 -7.98 -3.03 -19.94
N ALA A 200 -9.05 -3.76 -19.70
CA ALA A 200 -9.45 -4.88 -20.54
C ALA A 200 -10.11 -4.39 -21.86
N GLU A 201 -9.78 -5.05 -22.96
CA GLU A 201 -10.24 -4.65 -24.30
C GLU A 201 -11.63 -5.22 -24.64
N ASP A 202 -11.95 -6.40 -24.10
CA ASP A 202 -13.14 -7.18 -24.47
C ASP A 202 -14.29 -7.09 -23.44
N VAL A 203 -14.17 -6.23 -22.43
CA VAL A 203 -15.13 -6.15 -21.30
C VAL A 203 -16.29 -5.18 -21.59
N LYS A 204 -16.68 -5.05 -22.87
CA LYS A 204 -17.86 -4.25 -23.24
C LYS A 204 -19.14 -4.97 -22.79
N GLY A 205 -19.83 -4.40 -21.81
CA GLY A 205 -21.12 -4.90 -21.33
C GLY A 205 -21.09 -5.73 -20.04
N LEU A 206 -19.99 -5.67 -19.27
CA LEU A 206 -19.91 -6.30 -17.97
C LEU A 206 -20.96 -5.71 -17.01
N ASN A 207 -21.87 -6.54 -16.50
CA ASN A 207 -22.78 -6.10 -15.44
C ASN A 207 -21.99 -5.99 -14.13
N VAL A 208 -21.63 -4.76 -13.80
CA VAL A 208 -20.81 -4.40 -12.64
C VAL A 208 -21.44 -4.83 -11.30
N TRP A 209 -22.76 -5.04 -11.27
CA TRP A 209 -23.52 -5.39 -10.07
C TRP A 209 -23.57 -6.91 -9.79
N ASP A 210 -23.44 -7.73 -10.83
CA ASP A 210 -23.57 -9.19 -10.76
C ASP A 210 -22.26 -9.94 -11.11
N CYS A 211 -21.13 -9.24 -11.21
CA CYS A 211 -19.88 -9.87 -11.65
C CYS A 211 -19.04 -10.45 -10.51
N SER A 212 -18.96 -11.78 -10.47
CA SER A 212 -17.89 -12.53 -9.81
C SER A 212 -16.60 -12.43 -10.63
N ILE A 213 -15.91 -11.27 -10.57
CA ILE A 213 -14.63 -11.08 -11.27
C ILE A 213 -13.55 -12.03 -10.74
N SER A 214 -13.69 -12.51 -9.51
CA SER A 214 -12.82 -13.55 -8.93
C SER A 214 -12.77 -14.83 -9.75
N ASP A 215 -13.85 -15.16 -10.49
CA ASP A 215 -13.93 -16.37 -11.32
C ASP A 215 -13.59 -16.11 -12.79
N MET A 216 -13.44 -14.84 -13.20
CA MET A 216 -13.10 -14.48 -14.57
C MET A 216 -11.58 -14.37 -14.72
N GLU A 217 -11.00 -14.96 -15.77
CA GLU A 217 -9.59 -14.78 -16.17
C GLU A 217 -9.45 -13.71 -17.25
N VAL A 218 -9.87 -12.48 -16.94
CA VAL A 218 -9.77 -11.36 -17.87
C VAL A 218 -8.30 -10.95 -18.04
N GLN A 219 -7.85 -10.76 -19.27
CA GLN A 219 -6.50 -10.27 -19.56
C GLN A 219 -6.45 -8.74 -19.56
N LEU A 220 -5.50 -8.20 -18.82
CA LEU A 220 -5.20 -6.78 -18.70
C LEU A 220 -3.81 -6.55 -19.30
N PRO A 221 -3.69 -5.87 -20.45
CA PRO A 221 -2.39 -5.54 -21.03
C PRO A 221 -1.52 -4.81 -20.01
N ALA A 222 -0.28 -5.27 -19.85
CA ALA A 222 0.59 -4.82 -18.75
C ALA A 222 0.86 -3.31 -18.79
N GLN A 223 0.97 -2.73 -19.99
CA GLN A 223 1.13 -1.28 -20.17
C GLN A 223 -0.12 -0.50 -19.74
N LYS A 224 -1.33 -1.02 -20.00
CA LYS A 224 -2.58 -0.38 -19.54
C LYS A 224 -2.73 -0.48 -18.03
N PHE A 225 -2.37 -1.61 -17.44
CA PHE A 225 -2.36 -1.78 -16.00
C PHE A 225 -1.37 -0.81 -15.33
N HIS A 226 -0.16 -0.68 -15.88
CA HIS A 226 0.84 0.30 -15.41
C HIS A 226 0.28 1.73 -15.43
N MET A 227 -0.35 2.13 -16.54
CA MET A 227 -0.99 3.45 -16.66
C MET A 227 -2.16 3.63 -15.70
N TRP A 228 -2.97 2.59 -15.46
CA TRP A 228 -4.05 2.62 -14.48
C TRP A 228 -3.51 2.84 -13.06
N VAL A 229 -2.45 2.13 -12.66
CA VAL A 229 -1.80 2.36 -11.35
C VAL A 229 -1.33 3.80 -11.25
N LEU A 230 -0.67 4.32 -12.29
CA LEU A 230 -0.13 5.67 -12.31
C LEU A 230 -1.21 6.76 -12.18
N SER A 231 -2.37 6.58 -12.81
CA SER A 231 -3.45 7.58 -12.82
C SER A 231 -4.43 7.44 -11.65
N THR A 232 -4.67 6.22 -11.18
CA THR A 232 -5.76 5.90 -10.24
C THR A 232 -5.26 5.70 -8.82
N VAL A 233 -4.11 5.03 -8.64
CA VAL A 233 -3.54 4.67 -7.33
C VAL A 233 -2.02 4.90 -7.32
N PRO A 234 -1.55 6.13 -7.59
CA PRO A 234 -0.13 6.44 -7.81
C PRO A 234 0.77 6.10 -6.63
N THR A 235 0.23 6.01 -5.41
CA THR A 235 1.05 5.68 -4.22
C THR A 235 1.14 4.18 -3.93
N LEU A 236 0.50 3.31 -4.72
CA LEU A 236 0.56 1.86 -4.54
C LEU A 236 1.99 1.31 -4.52
N ALA A 237 2.85 1.84 -5.39
CA ALA A 237 4.25 1.43 -5.45
C ALA A 237 5.06 1.85 -4.21
N HIS A 238 4.60 2.86 -3.47
CA HIS A 238 5.24 3.28 -2.22
C HIS A 238 5.04 2.26 -1.09
N CYS A 239 4.05 1.37 -1.18
CA CYS A 239 3.90 0.27 -0.22
C CYS A 239 5.18 -0.58 -0.14
N PHE A 240 5.86 -0.81 -1.28
CA PHE A 240 7.13 -1.53 -1.33
C PHE A 240 8.29 -0.74 -0.71
N THR A 241 8.45 0.53 -1.08
CA THR A 241 9.50 1.40 -0.51
C THR A 241 9.36 1.53 1.01
N GLN A 242 8.14 1.80 1.48
CA GLN A 242 7.85 1.89 2.91
C GLN A 242 8.13 0.57 3.63
N TYR A 243 7.79 -0.56 3.00
CA TYR A 243 8.08 -1.89 3.52
C TYR A 243 9.59 -2.12 3.73
N VAL A 244 10.40 -1.91 2.68
CA VAL A 244 11.85 -2.12 2.76
C VAL A 244 12.50 -1.18 3.77
N HIS A 245 12.13 0.10 3.73
CA HIS A 245 12.61 1.10 4.68
C HIS A 245 12.28 0.72 6.13
N ALA A 246 11.03 0.34 6.41
CA ALA A 246 10.58 -0.02 7.76
C ALA A 246 11.29 -1.28 8.29
N ARG A 247 11.47 -2.31 7.45
CA ARG A 247 12.16 -3.55 7.84
C ARG A 247 13.63 -3.31 8.20
N ILE A 248 14.34 -2.53 7.39
CA ILE A 248 15.74 -2.19 7.67
C ILE A 248 15.86 -1.29 8.89
N ARG A 249 15.01 -0.26 9.01
CA ARG A 249 15.02 0.66 10.15
C ARG A 249 14.75 -0.07 11.47
N ARG A 250 13.89 -1.10 11.47
CA ARG A 250 13.65 -1.95 12.65
C ARG A 250 14.95 -2.54 13.19
N LEU A 251 15.80 -3.05 12.30
CA LEU A 251 17.09 -3.62 12.71
C LEU A 251 17.99 -2.56 13.35
N ALA A 252 17.94 -1.31 12.89
CA ALA A 252 18.70 -0.23 13.51
C ALA A 252 18.22 0.13 14.93
N ILE A 253 16.98 -0.15 15.31
CA ILE A 253 16.46 0.14 16.65
C ILE A 253 16.90 -0.98 17.61
N SER A 254 17.33 -0.64 18.84
CA SER A 254 17.63 -1.65 19.88
C SER A 254 16.31 -2.24 20.40
N GLU A 255 16.27 -3.53 20.72
CA GLU A 255 15.08 -4.15 21.33
C GLU A 255 14.67 -3.42 22.62
N ASP A 256 15.63 -2.89 23.39
CA ASP A 256 15.41 -2.10 24.61
C ASP A 256 14.64 -0.77 24.39
N ASN A 257 14.67 -0.20 23.17
CA ASN A 257 13.99 1.07 22.88
C ASN A 257 12.55 0.89 22.38
N LEU A 258 12.13 -0.35 22.09
CA LEU A 258 10.76 -0.65 21.66
C LEU A 258 9.78 -0.71 22.85
N GLU A 259 10.29 -0.84 24.09
CA GLU A 259 9.48 -0.92 25.31
C GLU A 259 8.90 0.43 25.78
N HIS A 260 9.31 1.55 25.19
CA HIS A 260 8.95 2.89 25.69
C HIS A 260 7.80 3.61 24.94
N SER A 261 7.19 3.01 23.91
CA SER A 261 5.93 3.52 23.38
C SER A 261 4.75 2.74 23.95
N ASN A 262 4.34 3.08 25.17
CA ASN A 262 3.10 2.62 25.79
C ASN A 262 1.89 3.18 25.03
N LEU A 263 1.57 2.59 23.88
CA LEU A 263 0.19 2.52 23.41
C LEU A 263 -0.41 1.27 24.06
N PRO A 264 -1.62 1.33 24.63
CA PRO A 264 -2.21 0.16 25.26
C PRO A 264 -2.21 -0.99 24.27
N ILE A 265 -1.65 -2.13 24.70
CA ILE A 265 -1.75 -3.43 24.04
C ILE A 265 -3.21 -3.86 24.16
N SER A 266 -4.09 -3.18 23.42
CA SER A 266 -5.35 -3.74 22.99
C SER A 266 -4.99 -4.66 21.85
N ASP A 267 -5.45 -5.92 21.88
CA ASP A 267 -5.55 -6.70 20.65
C ASP A 267 -6.31 -5.82 19.64
N ILE A 268 -5.60 -5.24 18.67
CA ILE A 268 -6.23 -4.48 17.59
C ILE A 268 -6.88 -5.55 16.72
N CYS A 269 -8.09 -5.93 17.12
CA CYS A 269 -8.97 -6.74 16.33
C CYS A 269 -9.52 -5.79 15.27
N PHE A 270 -9.01 -5.94 14.04
CA PHE A 270 -9.74 -5.49 12.87
C PHE A 270 -10.98 -6.38 12.79
N THR A 271 -12.06 -5.91 13.39
CA THR A 271 -13.38 -6.49 13.24
C THR A 271 -14.23 -5.40 12.64
N GLU A 272 -14.24 -5.28 11.31
CA GLU A 272 -15.35 -4.57 10.70
C GLU A 272 -16.61 -5.39 10.97
N SER A 273 -17.55 -4.80 11.73
CA SER A 273 -18.91 -5.30 11.71
C SER A 273 -19.41 -5.19 10.27
N PRO A 274 -19.94 -6.26 9.66
CA PRO A 274 -20.53 -6.13 8.34
C PRO A 274 -21.72 -5.17 8.45
N SER A 275 -21.81 -4.20 7.52
CA SER A 275 -23.05 -3.48 7.12
C SER A 275 -23.47 -2.13 7.74
N LYS A 276 -22.62 -1.29 8.36
CA LYS A 276 -23.07 0.08 8.78
C LYS A 276 -22.20 1.29 8.42
N HIS A 277 -20.95 1.11 8.02
CA HIS A 277 -20.05 2.24 7.74
C HIS A 277 -19.81 2.39 6.23
N LEU A 278 -19.95 3.62 5.71
CA LEU A 278 -19.67 3.90 4.30
C LEU A 278 -18.16 3.82 4.00
N LEU A 279 -17.33 4.19 4.97
CA LEU A 279 -15.88 4.09 4.92
C LEU A 279 -15.44 2.73 5.46
N THR A 280 -15.39 1.72 4.60
CA THR A 280 -14.75 0.43 4.89
C THR A 280 -13.23 0.55 4.70
N CYS A 281 -12.46 -0.35 5.31
CA CYS A 281 -11.01 -0.46 5.20
C CYS A 281 -10.52 -0.47 3.74
N GLY A 282 -11.20 -1.21 2.86
CA GLY A 282 -10.89 -1.22 1.43
C GLY A 282 -11.02 0.15 0.76
N ARG A 283 -12.14 0.84 0.98
CA ARG A 283 -12.39 2.18 0.44
C ARG A 283 -11.43 3.22 1.01
N ALA A 284 -11.14 3.16 2.31
CA ALA A 284 -10.17 4.04 2.94
C ALA A 284 -8.77 3.82 2.38
N TRP A 285 -8.39 2.56 2.15
CA TRP A 285 -7.13 2.24 1.50
C TRP A 285 -7.09 2.76 0.07
N ALA A 286 -8.13 2.53 -0.74
CA ALA A 286 -8.22 3.05 -2.09
C ALA A 286 -8.09 4.58 -2.15
N ILE A 287 -8.76 5.31 -1.26
CA ILE A 287 -8.61 6.77 -1.13
C ILE A 287 -7.17 7.12 -0.74
N SER A 288 -6.58 6.45 0.25
CA SER A 288 -5.20 6.73 0.68
C SER A 288 -4.18 6.55 -0.45
N LEU A 289 -4.46 5.64 -1.40
CA LEU A 289 -3.60 5.37 -2.55
C LEU A 289 -3.58 6.49 -3.60
N THR A 290 -4.53 7.43 -3.54
CA THR A 290 -4.57 8.61 -4.43
C THR A 290 -3.80 9.79 -3.84
N LEU A 291 -3.52 9.77 -2.54
CA LEU A 291 -3.01 10.90 -1.78
C LEU A 291 -1.51 10.75 -1.49
N ARG A 292 -0.76 11.85 -1.65
CA ARG A 292 0.67 11.94 -1.24
C ARG A 292 0.87 12.67 0.10
N SER A 293 -0.18 13.26 0.66
CA SER A 293 -0.14 14.04 1.90
C SER A 293 -0.33 13.17 3.14
N THR A 294 -0.13 13.76 4.33
CA THR A 294 -0.37 13.11 5.63
C THR A 294 -1.82 12.70 5.84
N ILE A 295 -2.76 13.26 5.06
CA ILE A 295 -4.19 12.89 5.05
C ILE A 295 -4.36 11.39 4.70
N SER A 296 -3.47 10.82 3.88
CA SER A 296 -3.48 9.39 3.55
C SER A 296 -3.43 8.51 4.82
N GLU A 297 -2.58 8.87 5.78
CA GLU A 297 -2.42 8.14 7.03
C GLU A 297 -3.62 8.33 7.97
N GLU A 298 -4.20 9.53 7.99
CA GLU A 298 -5.41 9.84 8.77
C GLU A 298 -6.62 9.04 8.28
N VAL A 299 -6.82 8.99 6.96
CA VAL A 299 -7.88 8.19 6.32
C VAL A 299 -7.70 6.72 6.66
N LEU A 300 -6.48 6.18 6.55
CA LEU A 300 -6.19 4.79 6.92
C LEU A 300 -6.41 4.50 8.42
N ASN A 301 -6.04 5.44 9.29
CA ASN A 301 -6.19 5.26 10.74
C ASN A 301 -7.65 5.06 11.16
N THR A 302 -8.61 5.68 10.46
CA THR A 302 -10.05 5.51 10.74
C THR A 302 -10.52 4.05 10.65
N CYS A 303 -9.83 3.20 9.88
CA CYS A 303 -10.16 1.79 9.70
C CYS A 303 -9.39 0.86 10.64
N ILE A 304 -8.32 1.37 11.25
CA ILE A 304 -7.39 0.59 12.08
C ILE A 304 -7.72 0.74 13.55
N THR A 305 -8.12 1.94 13.98
CA THR A 305 -8.61 2.19 15.34
C THR A 305 -10.10 1.91 15.41
N GLY A 306 -10.46 0.63 15.43
CA GLY A 306 -11.70 0.24 16.10
C GLY A 306 -11.53 0.57 17.57
N ASN A 307 -11.81 1.82 17.96
CA ASN A 307 -11.77 2.19 19.37
C ASN A 307 -12.63 1.18 20.14
N ALA A 308 -12.06 0.58 21.19
CA ALA A 308 -12.74 -0.36 22.07
C ALA A 308 -14.03 0.21 22.70
N ASP A 309 -14.25 1.53 22.57
CA ASP A 309 -15.40 2.30 23.05
C ASP A 309 -16.46 2.59 21.95
N GLY A 310 -16.26 2.14 20.70
CA GLY A 310 -17.22 2.32 19.60
C GLY A 310 -17.42 3.76 19.13
N THR A 311 -16.71 4.74 19.71
CA THR A 311 -16.75 6.15 19.33
C THR A 311 -15.68 6.45 18.27
N ASN A 312 -16.12 6.68 17.03
CA ASN A 312 -15.24 7.19 15.98
C ASN A 312 -15.04 8.69 16.21
N HIS A 313 -13.96 9.06 16.91
CA HIS A 313 -13.65 10.46 17.25
C HIS A 313 -13.50 11.38 16.03
N ASN A 314 -13.27 10.83 14.83
CA ASN A 314 -13.13 11.59 13.59
C ASN A 314 -14.45 11.75 12.83
N LEU A 315 -15.54 11.12 13.29
CA LEU A 315 -16.86 11.27 12.67
C LEU A 315 -17.53 12.57 13.13
N LEU A 316 -17.59 13.55 12.24
CA LEU A 316 -18.32 14.80 12.50
C LEU A 316 -19.84 14.64 12.33
N TYR A 317 -20.27 13.92 11.29
CA TYR A 317 -21.69 13.76 11.00
C TYR A 317 -22.03 12.43 10.32
N SER A 318 -23.11 11.78 10.76
CA SER A 318 -23.77 10.69 10.04
C SER A 318 -25.28 10.86 10.08
N SER A 319 -25.94 10.75 8.93
CA SER A 319 -27.39 10.91 8.83
C SER A 319 -28.19 9.81 9.55
N SER A 320 -27.58 8.63 9.78
CA SER A 320 -28.18 7.54 10.55
C SER A 320 -28.09 7.75 12.06
N ILE A 321 -27.16 8.59 12.54
CA ILE A 321 -26.93 8.86 13.96
C ILE A 321 -27.54 10.21 14.35
N HIS A 322 -27.25 11.25 13.56
CA HIS A 322 -27.62 12.63 13.87
C HIS A 322 -28.92 13.08 13.18
N GLY A 323 -29.49 12.26 12.30
CA GLY A 323 -30.71 12.56 11.54
C GLY A 323 -30.47 13.32 10.24
N ARG A 324 -31.48 13.35 9.36
CA ARG A 324 -31.33 13.77 7.94
C ARG A 324 -31.59 15.26 7.66
N GLY A 325 -31.89 16.07 8.67
CA GLY A 325 -32.23 17.49 8.47
C GLY A 325 -30.97 18.35 8.27
N LEU A 326 -31.03 19.32 7.35
CA LEU A 326 -29.89 20.20 7.05
C LEU A 326 -29.44 21.04 8.26
N ASN A 327 -30.38 21.50 9.10
CA ASN A 327 -30.04 22.20 10.34
C ASN A 327 -29.26 21.31 11.31
N ARG A 328 -29.54 19.99 11.33
CA ARG A 328 -28.81 19.01 12.14
C ARG A 328 -27.42 18.75 11.57
N PHE A 329 -27.28 18.76 10.25
CA PHE A 329 -25.97 18.70 9.62
C PHE A 329 -25.11 19.89 10.02
N TRP A 330 -25.61 21.12 9.83
CA TRP A 330 -24.88 22.35 10.19
C TRP A 330 -24.50 22.40 11.67
N SER A 331 -25.42 22.08 12.58
CA SER A 331 -25.14 22.13 14.02
C SER A 331 -24.03 21.18 14.49
N ASN A 332 -23.66 20.17 13.69
CA ASN A 332 -22.60 19.22 14.02
C ASN A 332 -21.24 19.57 13.40
N ILE A 333 -21.23 20.33 12.30
CA ILE A 333 -20.00 20.60 11.53
C ILE A 333 -19.53 22.06 11.62
N GLU A 334 -20.42 22.97 12.03
CA GLU A 334 -20.13 24.39 12.12
C GLU A 334 -18.93 24.64 13.05
N GLY A 335 -17.97 25.45 12.58
CA GLY A 335 -16.72 25.74 13.29
C GLY A 335 -15.59 24.74 13.06
N TYR A 336 -15.83 23.61 12.38
CA TYR A 336 -14.74 22.76 11.91
C TYR A 336 -14.11 23.34 10.64
N HIS A 337 -12.78 23.54 10.66
CA HIS A 337 -12.04 24.19 9.56
C HIS A 337 -11.01 23.28 8.86
N GLY A 338 -10.86 22.03 9.31
CA GLY A 338 -9.90 21.09 8.72
C GLY A 338 -10.41 20.38 7.45
N PRO A 339 -9.60 19.44 6.91
CA PRO A 339 -10.01 18.61 5.78
C PRO A 339 -11.23 17.73 6.09
N LEU A 340 -12.10 17.53 5.09
CA LEU A 340 -13.31 16.71 5.23
C LEU A 340 -13.38 15.62 4.17
N LEU A 341 -13.59 14.39 4.62
CA LEU A 341 -14.03 13.29 3.76
C LEU A 341 -15.54 13.10 3.92
N ILE A 342 -16.28 13.43 2.87
CA ILE A 342 -17.74 13.29 2.82
C ILE A 342 -18.06 12.06 2.01
N LEU A 343 -18.92 11.18 2.54
CA LEU A 343 -19.35 9.97 1.86
C LEU A 343 -20.86 9.96 1.71
N VAL A 344 -21.31 9.69 0.49
CA VAL A 344 -22.72 9.60 0.15
C VAL A 344 -22.97 8.23 -0.43
N SER A 345 -24.08 7.63 -0.04
CA SER A 345 -24.53 6.38 -0.62
C SER A 345 -26.01 6.45 -0.96
N ALA A 346 -26.35 5.91 -2.11
CA ALA A 346 -27.71 5.79 -2.57
C ALA A 346 -27.87 4.51 -3.39
N SER A 347 -29.13 4.19 -3.67
CA SER A 347 -29.54 2.98 -4.38
C SER A 347 -30.23 3.32 -5.68
N SER A 348 -29.92 2.61 -6.74
CA SER A 348 -30.67 2.63 -8.01
C SER A 348 -31.51 1.35 -8.10
N GLY A 349 -32.78 1.40 -7.73
CA GLY A 349 -33.67 0.24 -7.87
C GLY A 349 -35.15 0.62 -7.78
N ASN A 350 -35.95 0.07 -8.70
CA ASN A 350 -37.39 -0.02 -8.51
C ASN A 350 -37.67 -1.06 -7.42
N ILE A 351 -38.54 -0.73 -6.48
CA ILE A 351 -38.97 -1.62 -5.40
C ILE A 351 -39.92 -2.66 -6.01
N ASP A 352 -39.41 -3.63 -6.75
CA ASP A 352 -40.17 -4.83 -7.14
C ASP A 352 -39.70 -6.01 -6.29
N GLU A 353 -40.65 -6.58 -5.54
CA GLU A 353 -40.47 -7.46 -4.37
C GLU A 353 -39.91 -8.88 -4.65
N SER A 354 -39.08 -9.10 -5.67
CA SER A 354 -38.69 -10.49 -6.00
C SER A 354 -37.23 -10.81 -6.30
N ASN A 355 -36.26 -9.89 -6.20
CA ASN A 355 -34.84 -10.25 -6.11
C ASN A 355 -34.02 -9.20 -5.35
N SER A 356 -33.25 -9.66 -4.36
CA SER A 356 -32.81 -8.88 -3.20
C SER A 356 -31.36 -8.37 -3.25
N THR A 357 -30.94 -7.73 -4.33
CA THR A 357 -29.69 -6.94 -4.36
C THR A 357 -30.00 -5.53 -4.86
N VAL A 358 -30.28 -4.63 -3.93
CA VAL A 358 -30.46 -3.21 -4.26
C VAL A 358 -29.08 -2.66 -4.66
N ASP A 359 -28.92 -2.30 -5.93
CA ASP A 359 -27.69 -1.71 -6.47
C ASP A 359 -27.35 -0.43 -5.72
N ARG A 360 -26.36 -0.54 -4.82
CA ARG A 360 -25.95 0.55 -3.94
C ARG A 360 -24.61 1.11 -4.37
N TRP A 361 -24.61 2.37 -4.77
CA TRP A 361 -23.38 3.10 -5.07
C TRP A 361 -22.91 3.91 -3.87
N VAL A 362 -21.61 4.16 -3.84
CA VAL A 362 -20.97 5.03 -2.86
C VAL A 362 -20.05 5.99 -3.61
N ILE A 363 -20.21 7.28 -3.32
CA ILE A 363 -19.34 8.34 -3.82
C ILE A 363 -18.71 9.07 -2.62
N GLY A 364 -17.57 9.71 -2.87
CA GLY A 364 -16.85 10.47 -1.87
C GLY A 364 -16.38 11.81 -2.38
N VAL A 365 -16.20 12.76 -1.47
CA VAL A 365 -15.55 14.04 -1.73
C VAL A 365 -14.52 14.27 -0.63
N LEU A 366 -13.29 14.61 -1.00
CA LEU A 366 -12.25 15.07 -0.08
C LEU A 366 -11.96 16.54 -0.33
N THR A 367 -12.21 17.38 0.68
CA THR A 367 -11.89 18.81 0.68
C THR A 367 -10.78 19.09 1.70
N GLU A 368 -9.99 20.13 1.48
CA GLU A 368 -8.93 20.54 2.43
C GLU A 368 -9.43 21.49 3.53
N GLN A 369 -10.70 21.89 3.44
CA GLN A 369 -11.32 22.81 4.37
C GLN A 369 -12.75 22.39 4.72
N GLY A 370 -13.19 22.85 5.88
CA GLY A 370 -14.52 22.63 6.41
C GLY A 370 -15.62 23.36 5.63
N PHE A 371 -16.87 23.01 5.94
CA PHE A 371 -18.02 23.69 5.35
C PHE A 371 -18.19 25.10 5.92
N GLU A 372 -18.39 26.06 5.04
CA GLU A 372 -18.75 27.44 5.35
C GLU A 372 -20.10 27.79 4.71
N ASN A 373 -20.92 28.55 5.42
CA ASN A 373 -22.16 29.08 4.88
C ASN A 373 -21.85 30.37 4.10
N LYS A 374 -21.63 30.24 2.79
CA LYS A 374 -21.30 31.33 1.88
C LYS A 374 -22.30 31.38 0.71
N ASP A 375 -22.64 32.60 0.29
CA ASP A 375 -23.54 32.84 -0.86
C ASP A 375 -22.85 32.62 -2.22
N GLN A 376 -21.55 32.29 -2.24
CA GLN A 376 -20.75 32.04 -3.43
C GLN A 376 -19.93 30.74 -3.26
N PHE A 377 -19.46 30.18 -4.38
CA PHE A 377 -18.52 29.05 -4.35
C PHE A 377 -17.27 29.42 -3.54
N TYR A 378 -16.82 28.48 -2.71
CA TYR A 378 -15.63 28.59 -1.88
C TYR A 378 -14.93 27.23 -1.83
N GLY A 379 -13.70 27.19 -1.32
CA GLY A 379 -12.90 25.98 -1.30
C GLY A 379 -11.58 26.12 -2.05
N SER A 380 -10.63 25.26 -1.70
CA SER A 380 -9.51 24.90 -2.57
C SER A 380 -9.88 23.69 -3.43
N SER A 381 -8.93 23.28 -4.28
CA SER A 381 -9.00 22.04 -5.06
C SER A 381 -9.33 20.82 -4.20
N GLY A 382 -10.32 20.03 -4.60
CA GLY A 382 -10.75 18.82 -3.91
C GLY A 382 -10.82 17.60 -4.84
N TYR A 383 -10.86 16.41 -4.25
CA TYR A 383 -10.97 15.15 -4.99
C TYR A 383 -12.40 14.63 -4.94
N LEU A 384 -12.91 14.17 -6.08
CA LEU A 384 -14.17 13.42 -6.14
C LEU A 384 -13.86 11.94 -6.36
N TYR A 385 -14.65 11.07 -5.74
CA TYR A 385 -14.47 9.63 -5.80
C TYR A 385 -15.76 8.93 -6.19
N ALA A 386 -15.70 8.03 -7.15
CA ALA A 386 -16.59 6.87 -7.19
C ALA A 386 -15.91 5.77 -6.36
N LEU A 387 -16.56 5.29 -5.30
CA LEU A 387 -15.96 4.33 -4.35
C LEU A 387 -16.55 2.93 -4.47
N SER A 388 -17.77 2.82 -4.97
CA SER A 388 -18.48 1.56 -5.16
C SER A 388 -19.55 1.74 -6.24
N PRO A 389 -19.70 0.77 -7.16
CA PRO A 389 -19.00 -0.52 -7.21
C PRO A 389 -17.61 -0.44 -7.85
N ILE A 390 -17.35 0.57 -8.71
CA ILE A 390 -16.05 0.77 -9.36
C ILE A 390 -15.34 1.95 -8.71
N PHE A 391 -14.08 1.76 -8.33
CA PHE A 391 -13.25 2.85 -7.86
C PHE A 391 -12.82 3.77 -9.01
N HIS A 392 -13.02 5.07 -8.86
CA HIS A 392 -12.46 6.06 -9.75
C HIS A 392 -12.20 7.35 -8.97
N VAL A 393 -11.11 8.03 -9.29
CA VAL A 393 -10.74 9.31 -8.70
C VAL A 393 -10.77 10.38 -9.77
N PHE A 394 -11.48 11.47 -9.49
CA PHE A 394 -11.45 12.68 -10.29
C PHE A 394 -10.62 13.71 -9.53
N SER A 395 -9.36 13.85 -9.94
CA SER A 395 -8.48 14.88 -9.41
C SER A 395 -8.93 16.27 -9.88
N PRO A 396 -8.71 17.30 -9.06
CA PRO A 396 -8.96 18.67 -9.48
C PRO A 396 -8.07 19.01 -10.69
N HIS A 397 -8.67 19.54 -11.75
CA HIS A 397 -7.95 19.96 -12.96
C HIS A 397 -7.55 21.43 -12.81
N GLY A 398 -6.24 21.68 -12.69
CA GLY A 398 -5.66 23.03 -12.64
C GLY A 398 -5.46 23.58 -11.23
N MET A 399 -4.19 23.81 -10.86
CA MET A 399 -3.54 25.11 -11.09
C MET A 399 -2.11 24.88 -11.55
#